data_AF-A0A535L4F1-F1
#
_entry.id   AF-A0A535L4F1-F1
#
_cell.length_a   1.000
_cell.length_b   1.000
_cell.length_c   1.000
_cell.angle_alpha   90.00
_cell.angle_beta   90.00
_cell.angle_gamma   90.00
#
_symmetry.space_group_name_H-M   'P 1'
#
loop_
_entity.id
_entity.type
_entity.pdbx_description
1 polymer ?
#
loop_
_entity_poly.entity_id
_entity_poly.type
_entity_poly.pdbx_seq_one_letter_code
_entity_poly.pdbx_strand_id
1 'polypeptide(L)'
;MPLVNGKALTRHELMRRVGRLDQVAGVRLVTLGDGIERGVRVLEFRTGTGFVFDVLVDRSLDVGRCELRGQSLSWLSPTGVVGPWYAEP
;
A
#
# COMPACT_ATOMS: atom_id res chain seq x y z
N MET A 1 17.05 -11.28 -7.79
CA MET A 1 16.65 -10.32 -6.73
C MET A 1 15.90 -9.18 -7.38
N PRO A 2 14.80 -8.66 -6.78
CA PRO A 2 14.08 -7.50 -7.33
C PRO A 2 15.00 -6.28 -7.46
N LEU A 3 14.79 -5.46 -8.50
CA LEU A 3 15.59 -4.26 -8.75
C LEU A 3 15.08 -3.08 -7.92
N VAL A 4 15.87 -2.65 -6.94
CA VAL A 4 15.62 -1.42 -6.18
C VAL A 4 16.34 -0.28 -6.89
N ASN A 5 15.59 0.72 -7.39
CA ASN A 5 16.13 1.83 -8.17
C ASN A 5 17.06 1.37 -9.33
N GLY A 6 16.65 0.32 -10.04
CA GLY A 6 17.41 -0.23 -11.18
C GLY A 6 18.63 -1.08 -10.80
N LYS A 7 18.87 -1.36 -9.51
CA LYS A 7 20.01 -2.16 -9.04
C LYS A 7 19.53 -3.42 -8.34
N ALA A 8 20.17 -4.55 -8.66
CA ALA A 8 20.00 -5.78 -7.90
C ALA A 8 20.80 -5.64 -6.59
N LEU A 9 20.11 -5.28 -5.51
CA LEU A 9 20.73 -5.11 -4.20
C LEU A 9 20.34 -6.26 -3.29
N THR A 10 21.35 -6.82 -2.61
CA THR A 10 21.12 -7.73 -1.50
C THR A 10 20.60 -6.98 -0.29
N ARG A 11 19.96 -7.71 0.65
CA ARG A 11 19.56 -7.13 1.94
C ARG A 11 20.75 -6.49 2.66
N HIS A 12 21.90 -7.14 2.68
CA HIS A 12 23.12 -6.60 3.31
C HIS A 12 23.52 -5.25 2.69
N GLU A 13 23.59 -5.18 1.36
CA GLU A 13 23.95 -3.94 0.67
C GLU A 13 22.94 -2.82 0.86
N LEU A 14 21.66 -3.17 1.01
CA LEU A 14 20.61 -2.21 1.32
C LEU A 14 20.78 -1.67 2.74
N MET A 15 20.97 -2.55 3.73
CA MET A 15 21.14 -2.17 5.13
C MET A 15 22.42 -1.37 5.41
N ARG A 16 23.43 -1.41 4.52
CA ARG A 16 24.58 -0.49 4.59
C ARG A 16 24.24 0.95 4.18
N ARG A 17 23.09 1.20 3.55
CA ARG A 17 22.70 2.51 3.01
C ARG A 17 21.50 3.14 3.74
N VAL A 18 20.67 2.33 4.39
CA VAL A 18 19.49 2.78 5.12
C VAL A 18 19.53 2.27 6.55
N GLY A 19 19.04 3.07 7.49
CA GLY A 19 18.94 2.67 8.90
C GLY A 19 17.83 1.65 9.14
N ARG A 20 16.79 1.67 8.30
CA ARG A 20 15.64 0.77 8.38
C ARG A 20 15.13 0.38 6.99
N LEU A 21 14.62 -0.85 6.88
CA LEU A 21 14.14 -1.39 5.61
C LEU A 21 12.88 -0.67 5.08
N ASP A 22 12.03 -0.18 5.99
CA ASP A 22 10.80 0.56 5.69
C ASP A 22 11.04 1.87 4.92
N GLN A 23 12.24 2.43 4.96
CA GLN A 23 12.66 3.53 4.07
C GLN A 23 12.61 3.15 2.58
N VAL A 24 12.78 1.86 2.27
CA VAL A 24 12.84 1.32 0.91
C VAL A 24 11.58 0.52 0.57
N ALA A 25 11.21 -0.41 1.44
CA ALA A 25 10.12 -1.35 1.24
C ALA A 25 9.53 -1.82 2.58
N GLY A 26 8.24 -2.08 2.61
CA GLY A 26 7.56 -2.55 3.80
C GLY A 26 6.05 -2.54 3.65
N VAL A 27 5.40 -2.93 4.74
CA VAL A 27 3.96 -2.87 4.88
C VAL A 27 3.67 -2.11 6.17
N ARG A 28 2.72 -1.18 6.13
CA ARG A 28 2.22 -0.53 7.35
C ARG A 28 0.70 -0.59 7.42
N LEU A 29 0.20 -0.83 8.61
CA LEU A 29 -1.22 -0.73 8.91
C LEU A 29 -1.54 0.74 9.21
N VAL A 30 -2.56 1.26 8.53
CA VAL A 30 -3.13 2.58 8.79
C VAL A 30 -4.64 2.48 8.96
N THR A 31 -5.22 3.51 9.56
CA THR A 31 -6.67 3.66 9.66
C THR A 31 -7.05 4.95 8.96
N LEU A 32 -7.98 4.86 8.01
CA LEU A 32 -8.49 6.02 7.30
C LEU A 32 -9.24 6.93 8.29
N GLY A 33 -8.92 8.22 8.23
CA GLY A 33 -9.21 9.15 9.32
C GLY A 33 -10.40 10.07 9.08
N ASP A 34 -11.01 10.07 7.89
CA ASP A 34 -12.04 11.03 7.53
C ASP A 34 -13.13 10.45 6.60
N GLY A 35 -14.27 11.13 6.51
CA GLY A 35 -15.34 10.76 5.57
C GLY A 35 -16.01 9.42 5.86
N ILE A 36 -16.56 8.82 4.81
CA ILE A 36 -17.27 7.53 4.86
C ILE A 36 -16.31 6.34 4.99
N GLU A 37 -15.02 6.54 4.72
CA GLU A 37 -13.99 5.54 4.99
C GLU A 37 -13.49 5.54 6.44
N ARG A 38 -13.87 6.53 7.27
CA ARG A 38 -13.33 6.73 8.63
C ARG A 38 -13.40 5.46 9.48
N GLY A 39 -12.25 4.92 9.85
CA GLY A 39 -12.13 3.69 10.64
C GLY A 39 -11.70 2.47 9.82
N VAL A 40 -11.73 2.53 8.48
CA VAL A 40 -11.32 1.43 7.62
C VAL A 40 -9.81 1.26 7.76
N ARG A 41 -9.41 0.02 8.05
CA ARG A 41 -8.02 -0.40 8.14
C ARG A 41 -7.49 -0.73 6.75
N VAL A 42 -6.29 -0.21 6.47
CA VAL A 42 -5.60 -0.40 5.19
C VAL A 42 -4.18 -0.86 5.48
N LEU A 43 -3.73 -1.88 4.75
CA LEU A 43 -2.31 -2.23 4.66
C LEU A 43 -1.73 -1.53 3.43
N GLU A 44 -0.82 -0.59 3.64
CA GLU A 44 -0.10 0.05 2.54
C GLU A 44 1.19 -0.71 2.24
N PHE A 45 1.29 -1.26 1.03
CA PHE A 45 2.46 -1.99 0.56
C PHE A 45 3.37 -1.09 -0.27
N ARG A 46 4.66 -1.11 0.05
CA ARG A 46 5.72 -0.54 -0.78
C ARG A 46 6.76 -1.63 -1.05
N THR A 47 6.95 -2.02 -2.31
CA THR A 47 7.89 -3.11 -2.64
C THR A 47 9.33 -2.66 -2.84
N GLY A 48 9.58 -1.36 -2.92
CA GLY A 48 10.89 -0.79 -3.25
C GLY A 48 11.28 -0.88 -4.74
N THR A 49 10.45 -1.51 -5.59
CA THR A 49 10.65 -1.60 -7.05
C THR A 49 9.80 -0.60 -7.84
N GLY A 50 9.08 0.27 -7.13
CA GLY A 50 8.10 1.20 -7.68
C GLY A 50 6.67 0.65 -7.70
N PHE A 51 6.44 -0.60 -7.31
CA PHE A 51 5.09 -1.13 -7.13
C PHE A 51 4.59 -0.79 -5.72
N VAL A 52 3.45 -0.10 -5.66
CA VAL A 52 2.82 0.35 -4.41
C VAL A 52 1.33 0.04 -4.53
N PHE A 53 0.76 -0.56 -3.49
CA PHE A 53 -0.67 -0.87 -3.49
C PHE A 53 -1.23 -0.95 -2.08
N ASP A 54 -2.52 -0.70 -1.97
CA ASP A 54 -3.26 -0.73 -0.71
C ASP A 54 -4.12 -1.99 -0.64
N VAL A 55 -4.18 -2.63 0.52
CA VAL A 55 -5.12 -3.73 0.81
C VAL A 55 -6.12 -3.27 1.86
N LEU A 56 -7.41 -3.32 1.51
CA LEU A 56 -8.52 -2.84 2.32
C LEU A 56 -8.97 -3.96 3.28
N VAL A 57 -8.45 -3.95 4.51
CA VAL A 57 -8.64 -5.02 5.51
C VAL A 57 -10.12 -5.22 5.83
N ASP A 58 -10.85 -4.12 6.03
CA ASP A 58 -12.27 -4.16 6.39
C ASP A 58 -13.20 -4.26 5.17
N ARG A 59 -12.64 -4.42 3.97
CA ARG A 59 -13.36 -4.68 2.71
C ARG A 59 -12.86 -5.97 2.06
N SER A 60 -12.87 -7.05 2.83
CA SER A 60 -12.52 -8.40 2.34
C SER A 60 -11.12 -8.54 1.74
N LEU A 61 -10.16 -7.74 2.22
CA LEU A 61 -8.79 -7.71 1.70
C LEU A 61 -8.70 -7.37 0.20
N ASP A 62 -9.65 -6.58 -0.30
CA ASP A 62 -9.63 -6.09 -1.68
C ASP A 62 -8.40 -5.19 -1.94
N VAL A 63 -7.96 -5.14 -3.19
CA VAL A 63 -6.85 -4.28 -3.62
C VAL A 63 -7.43 -2.92 -4.02
N GLY A 64 -7.08 -1.90 -3.27
CA GLY A 64 -7.51 -0.52 -3.52
C GLY A 64 -6.60 0.19 -4.52
N ARG A 65 -6.12 1.38 -4.13
CA ARG A 65 -5.15 2.16 -4.92
C ARG A 65 -3.95 1.28 -5.26
N CYS A 66 -3.56 1.30 -6.53
CA CYS A 66 -2.49 0.48 -7.06
C CYS A 66 -1.70 1.28 -8.09
N GLU A 67 -0.38 1.37 -7.92
CA GLU A 67 0.48 2.20 -8.75
C GLU A 67 1.78 1.45 -9.12
N LEU A 68 2.24 1.66 -10.34
CA LEU A 68 3.58 1.25 -10.77
C LEU A 68 4.38 2.48 -11.21
N ARG A 69 5.41 2.82 -10.43
CA ARG A 69 6.28 3.98 -10.63
C ARG A 69 5.48 5.28 -10.73
N GLY A 70 4.47 5.42 -9.86
CA GLY A 70 3.58 6.59 -9.80
C GLY A 70 2.48 6.63 -10.88
N GLN A 71 2.41 5.63 -11.75
CA GLN A 71 1.31 5.51 -12.72
C GLN A 71 0.22 4.63 -12.13
N SER A 72 -1.01 5.15 -12.07
CA SER A 72 -2.16 4.40 -11.57
C SER A 72 -2.43 3.17 -12.45
N LEU A 73 -2.63 2.03 -11.80
CA LEU A 73 -3.11 0.77 -12.37
C LEU A 73 -4.54 0.44 -11.93
N SER A 74 -5.09 1.22 -10.99
CA SER A 74 -6.43 1.03 -10.43
C SER A 74 -7.46 1.96 -11.07
N TRP A 75 -8.65 1.43 -11.32
CA TRP A 75 -9.86 2.25 -11.44
C TRP A 75 -10.51 2.36 -10.06
N LEU A 76 -10.68 3.59 -9.57
CA LEU A 76 -11.33 3.86 -8.29
C LEU A 76 -12.73 4.41 -8.58
N SER A 77 -13.75 3.80 -7.98
CA SER A 77 -15.12 4.26 -8.15
C SER A 77 -15.29 5.67 -7.54
N PRO A 78 -16.24 6.48 -8.04
CA PRO A 78 -16.53 7.78 -7.45
C PRO A 78 -17.07 7.69 -6.01
N THR A 79 -17.58 6.53 -5.59
CA THR A 79 -17.99 6.27 -4.20
C THR A 79 -16.81 6.07 -3.25
N GLY A 80 -15.61 5.80 -3.76
CA GLY A 80 -14.42 5.60 -2.93
C GLY A 80 -14.51 4.39 -2.00
N VAL A 81 -13.67 4.40 -0.97
CA VAL A 81 -13.68 3.37 0.08
C VAL A 81 -14.82 3.68 1.04
N VAL A 82 -15.69 2.70 1.28
CA VAL A 82 -16.80 2.85 2.24
C VAL A 82 -16.57 1.93 3.43
N GLY A 83 -16.86 2.38 4.64
CA GLY A 83 -16.85 1.53 5.82
C GLY A 83 -17.82 0.35 5.70
N PRO A 84 -17.47 -0.86 6.16
CA PRO A 84 -18.40 -2.00 6.14
C PRO A 84 -19.62 -1.78 7.05
N TRP A 85 -19.54 -0.88 8.02
CA TRP A 85 -20.64 -0.54 8.93
C TRP A 85 -21.81 0.20 8.27
N TYR A 86 -21.70 0.55 6.98
CA TYR A 86 -22.81 1.09 6.19
C TYR A 86 -23.55 0.03 5.36
N ALA A 87 -23.10 -1.23 5.36
CA ALA A 87 -23.79 -2.31 4.65
C ALA A 87 -25.09 -2.68 5.39
N GLU A 88 -26.20 -2.79 4.66
CA GLU A 88 -27.44 -3.37 5.18
C GLU A 88 -27.29 -4.91 5.33
N PRO A 89 -27.95 -5.53 6.32
CA PRO A 89 -27.91 -6.99 6.55
C PRO A 89 -28.38 -7.84 5.37
#